data_AF-A0A818NJR4-F1
#
_entry.id   AF-A0A818NJR4-F1
#
_cell.length_a   1.000
_cell.length_b   1.000
_cell.length_c   1.000
_cell.angle_alpha   90.00
_cell.angle_beta   90.00
_cell.angle_gamma   90.00
#
_symmetry.space_group_name_H-M   'P 1'
#
loop_
_entity.id
_entity.type
_entity.pdbx_description
1 polymer ?
#
loop_
_entity_poly.entity_id
_entity_poly.type
_entity_poly.pdbx_seq_one_letter_code
_entity_poly.pdbx_strand_id
1 'polypeptide(L)'
;MSRQQGVNWRRHRKMVLQLLIISSFHLAIWLPLVSTLLIEMTVQPSFMINQLETMQFAPYFIPLFLPMICLSSQPELVSKIKNHIRMRPMNRVSVVTYNRNATRPVTIAIAR
;
A
#
# COMPACT_ATOMS: atom_id res chain seq x y z
N MET A 1 -35.20 3.66 4.30
CA MET A 1 -33.83 3.98 4.80
C MET A 1 -32.98 2.74 5.17
N SER A 2 -33.24 1.53 4.65
CA SER A 2 -32.57 0.28 5.11
C SER A 2 -31.40 -0.23 4.25
N ARG A 3 -31.19 0.28 3.02
CA ARG A 3 -30.14 -0.25 2.11
C ARG A 3 -28.70 0.18 2.46
N GLN A 4 -28.52 1.24 3.25
CA GLN A 4 -27.19 1.74 3.61
C GLN A 4 -26.49 0.88 4.68
N GLN A 5 -27.25 0.18 5.54
CA GLN A 5 -26.68 -0.65 6.61
C GLN A 5 -25.93 -1.88 6.07
N GLY A 6 -26.44 -2.54 5.02
CA GLY A 6 -25.80 -3.69 4.41
C GLY A 6 -24.46 -3.37 3.70
N VAL A 7 -24.33 -2.15 3.17
CA VAL A 7 -23.11 -1.67 2.51
C VAL A 7 -22.01 -1.36 3.54
N ASN A 8 -22.39 -0.71 4.66
CA ASN A 8 -21.45 -0.45 5.75
C ASN A 8 -20.96 -1.74 6.43
N TRP A 9 -21.82 -2.76 6.56
CA TRP A 9 -21.44 -4.05 7.12
C TRP A 9 -20.36 -4.77 6.30
N ARG A 10 -20.51 -4.84 4.97
CA ARG A 10 -19.50 -5.44 4.09
C ARG A 10 -18.17 -4.70 4.13
N ARG A 11 -18.20 -3.37 4.27
CA ARG A 11 -17.00 -2.53 4.41
C ARG A 11 -16.30 -2.77 5.75
N HIS A 12 -17.05 -2.86 6.85
CA HIS A 12 -16.51 -3.17 8.17
C HIS A 12 -15.84 -4.55 8.21
N ARG A 13 -16.45 -5.59 7.63
CA ARG A 13 -15.84 -6.93 7.61
C ARG A 13 -14.47 -6.96 6.92
N LYS A 14 -14.28 -6.19 5.85
CA LYS A 14 -12.99 -6.09 5.15
C LYS A 14 -11.92 -5.41 6.00
N MET A 15 -12.28 -4.34 6.70
CA MET A 15 -11.37 -3.63 7.60
C MET A 15 -10.97 -4.49 8.79
N VAL A 16 -11.93 -5.22 9.38
CA VAL A 16 -11.65 -6.18 10.47
C VAL A 16 -10.74 -7.30 9.98
N LEU A 17 -10.98 -7.86 8.79
CA LEU A 17 -10.13 -8.90 8.21
C LEU A 17 -8.70 -8.39 7.95
N GLN A 18 -8.55 -7.16 7.44
CA GLN A 18 -7.24 -6.53 7.26
C GLN A 18 -6.52 -6.39 8.60
N LEU A 19 -7.21 -5.88 9.62
CA LEU A 19 -6.63 -5.71 10.94
C LEU A 19 -6.21 -7.07 11.53
N LEU A 20 -7.04 -8.10 11.35
CA LEU A 20 -6.75 -9.46 11.79
C LEU A 20 -5.52 -10.03 11.08
N ILE A 21 -5.40 -9.85 9.75
CA ILE A 21 -4.22 -10.27 8.99
C ILE A 21 -2.96 -9.55 9.48
N ILE A 22 -3.01 -8.22 9.67
CA ILE A 22 -1.86 -7.44 10.16
C ILE A 22 -1.46 -7.89 11.55
N SER A 23 -2.42 -8.09 12.45
CA SER A 23 -2.18 -8.55 13.82
C SER A 23 -1.62 -9.97 13.85
N SER A 24 -2.18 -10.90 13.08
CA SER A 24 -1.66 -12.26 12.98
C SER A 24 -0.26 -12.30 12.39
N PHE A 25 0.02 -11.49 11.37
CA PHE A 25 1.36 -11.37 10.78
C PHE A 25 2.38 -10.77 11.76
N HIS A 26 1.98 -9.73 12.50
CA HIS A 26 2.78 -9.18 13.59
C HIS A 26 3.11 -10.23 14.64
N LEU A 27 2.10 -10.95 15.13
CA LEU A 27 2.27 -12.00 16.13
C LEU A 27 3.18 -13.10 15.62
N ALA A 28 3.01 -13.54 14.37
CA ALA A 28 3.84 -14.59 13.78
C ALA A 28 5.33 -14.21 13.68
N ILE A 29 5.64 -12.93 13.44
CA ILE A 29 7.03 -12.44 13.39
C ILE A 29 7.60 -12.19 14.78
N TRP A 30 6.80 -11.64 15.69
CA TRP A 30 7.26 -11.29 17.04
C TRP A 30 7.37 -12.50 17.97
N LEU A 31 6.49 -13.49 17.85
CA LEU A 31 6.50 -14.71 18.67
C LEU A 31 7.87 -15.40 18.75
N PRO A 32 8.53 -15.73 17.62
CA PRO A 32 9.83 -16.39 17.65
C PRO A 32 10.93 -15.49 18.23
N LEU A 33 10.85 -14.16 18.04
CA LEU A 33 11.80 -13.22 18.61
C LEU A 33 11.66 -13.12 20.14
N VAL A 34 10.42 -13.04 20.63
CA VAL A 34 10.16 -12.97 22.07
C VAL A 34 10.48 -14.29 22.76
N SER A 35 10.17 -15.43 22.14
CA SER A 35 10.48 -16.74 22.71
C SER A 35 11.99 -16.98 22.80
N THR A 36 12.75 -16.64 21.76
CA THR A 36 14.22 -16.75 21.78
C THR A 36 14.84 -15.84 22.83
N LEU A 37 14.41 -14.58 22.92
CA LEU A 37 14.87 -13.64 23.95
C LEU A 37 14.55 -14.13 25.37
N LEU A 38 13.36 -14.71 25.59
CA LEU A 38 12.97 -15.24 26.89
C LEU A 38 13.86 -16.43 27.29
N ILE A 39 14.18 -17.32 26.34
CA ILE A 39 15.09 -18.46 26.57
C ILE A 39 16.51 -17.97 26.88
N GLU A 40 16.99 -16.97 26.16
CA GLU A 40 18.31 -16.38 26.39
C GLU A 40 18.45 -15.82 27.82
N MET A 41 17.41 -15.13 28.29
CA MET A 41 17.39 -14.51 29.62
C MET A 41 17.20 -15.52 30.78
N THR A 42 16.53 -16.64 30.53
CA THR A 42 16.12 -17.60 31.59
C THR A 42 16.96 -18.87 31.65
N VAL A 43 17.44 -19.36 30.51
CA VAL A 43 18.11 -20.67 30.42
C VAL A 43 19.58 -20.50 30.12
N GLN A 44 19.93 -19.77 29.06
CA GLN A 44 21.32 -19.68 28.61
C GLN A 44 21.60 -18.37 27.85
N PRO A 45 22.49 -17.50 28.39
CA PRO A 45 22.79 -16.17 27.83
C PRO A 45 23.60 -16.17 26.52
N SER A 46 23.79 -17.34 25.91
CA SER A 46 24.45 -17.50 24.61
C SER A 46 23.64 -18.30 23.60
N PHE A 47 22.35 -18.52 23.90
CA PHE A 47 21.47 -19.24 23.00
C PHE A 47 21.21 -18.43 21.74
N MET A 48 21.67 -18.95 20.58
CA MET A 48 21.35 -18.41 19.26
C MET A 48 21.76 -16.95 18.98
N ILE A 49 22.82 -16.42 19.62
CA ILE A 49 23.32 -15.04 19.40
C ILE A 49 23.42 -14.69 17.89
N ASN A 50 24.05 -15.54 17.08
CA ASN A 50 24.23 -15.30 15.64
C ASN A 50 22.91 -15.30 14.86
N GLN A 51 21.92 -16.06 15.31
CA GLN A 51 20.60 -16.14 14.66
C GLN A 51 19.66 -15.04 15.15
N LEU A 52 19.85 -14.56 16.37
CA LEU A 52 19.09 -13.48 16.96
C LEU A 52 19.30 -12.19 16.17
N GLU A 53 20.53 -11.87 15.77
CA GLU A 53 20.80 -10.72 14.90
C GLU A 53 19.99 -10.79 13.59
N THR A 54 19.91 -11.98 12.98
CA THR A 54 19.12 -12.18 11.76
C THR A 54 17.61 -12.06 12.03
N MET A 55 17.14 -12.60 13.15
CA MET A 55 15.72 -12.54 13.55
C MET A 55 15.28 -11.12 13.92
N GLN A 56 16.18 -10.29 14.46
CA GLN A 56 15.91 -8.88 14.74
C GLN A 56 15.66 -8.05 13.48
N PHE A 57 16.13 -8.50 12.30
CA PHE A 57 15.81 -7.84 11.03
C PHE A 57 14.40 -8.17 10.50
N ALA A 58 13.79 -9.28 10.92
CA ALA A 58 12.49 -9.72 10.42
C ALA A 58 11.36 -8.68 10.63
N PRO A 59 11.24 -8.00 11.79
CA PRO A 59 10.25 -6.95 12.00
C PRO A 59 10.37 -5.75 11.05
N TYR A 60 11.56 -5.45 10.53
CA TYR A 60 11.76 -4.33 9.61
C TYR A 60 11.06 -4.54 8.26
N PHE A 61 10.74 -5.78 7.91
CA PHE A 61 9.94 -6.08 6.72
C PHE A 61 8.45 -5.80 6.91
N ILE A 62 7.96 -5.71 8.15
CA ILE A 62 6.54 -5.44 8.42
C ILE A 62 6.03 -4.13 7.78
N PRO A 63 6.70 -2.97 7.94
CA PRO A 63 6.28 -1.73 7.28
C PRO A 63 6.35 -1.79 5.75
N LEU A 64 7.19 -2.65 5.18
CA LEU A 64 7.25 -2.91 3.72
C LEU A 64 5.99 -3.64 3.22
N PHE A 65 5.42 -4.53 4.03
CA PHE A 65 4.19 -5.26 3.69
C PHE A 65 2.90 -4.47 4.00
N LEU A 66 2.96 -3.49 4.92
CA LEU A 66 1.82 -2.62 5.25
C LEU A 66 1.12 -2.00 4.03
N PRO A 67 1.81 -1.34 3.08
CA PRO A 67 1.15 -0.74 1.92
C PRO A 67 0.47 -1.79 1.04
N MET A 68 1.04 -2.99 0.89
CA MET A 68 0.42 -4.09 0.13
C MET A 68 -0.87 -4.60 0.79
N ILE A 69 -0.86 -4.73 2.12
CA ILE A 69 -2.03 -5.17 2.89
C ILE A 69 -3.12 -4.07 2.92
N CYS A 70 -2.72 -2.80 2.97
CA CYS A 70 -3.64 -1.66 2.89
C CYS A 70 -4.27 -1.50 1.50
N LEU A 71 -3.47 -1.67 0.43
CA LEU A 71 -3.95 -1.61 -0.95
C LEU A 71 -4.98 -2.70 -1.23
N SER A 72 -4.71 -3.95 -0.82
CA SER A 72 -5.64 -5.07 -1.02
C SER A 72 -6.98 -4.90 -0.29
N SER A 73 -7.02 -4.16 0.83
CA SER A 73 -8.24 -3.88 1.59
C SER A 73 -9.10 -2.74 1.00
N GLN A 74 -8.49 -1.80 0.28
CA GLN A 74 -9.19 -0.69 -0.40
C GLN A 74 -9.22 -0.87 -1.92
N PRO A 75 -10.18 -1.67 -2.46
CA PRO A 75 -10.29 -1.87 -3.91
C PRO A 75 -10.58 -0.57 -4.67
N GLU A 76 -11.22 0.42 -4.03
CA GLU A 76 -11.44 1.75 -4.61
C GLU A 76 -10.12 2.50 -4.82
N LEU A 77 -9.19 2.38 -3.87
CA LEU A 77 -7.87 3.01 -3.97
C LEU A 77 -7.03 2.32 -5.05
N VAL A 78 -7.09 0.99 -5.13
CA VAL A 78 -6.44 0.22 -6.21
C VAL A 78 -6.99 0.60 -7.58
N SER A 79 -8.31 0.77 -7.71
CA SER A 79 -8.95 1.22 -8.95
C SER A 79 -8.49 2.64 -9.33
N LYS A 80 -8.42 3.56 -8.35
CA LYS A 80 -7.90 4.93 -8.56
C LYS A 80 -6.44 4.94 -8.96
N ILE A 81 -5.59 4.13 -8.32
CA ILE A 81 -4.16 4.01 -8.64
C ILE A 81 -3.99 3.41 -10.04
N LYS A 82 -4.71 2.34 -10.37
CA LYS A 82 -4.70 1.75 -11.72
C LYS A 82 -5.12 2.78 -12.77
N ASN A 83 -6.13 3.58 -12.47
CA ASN A 83 -6.56 4.66 -13.36
C ASN A 83 -5.52 5.77 -13.46
N HIS A 84 -4.81 6.17 -12.39
CA HIS A 84 -3.73 7.16 -12.48
C HIS A 84 -2.49 6.65 -13.21
N ILE A 85 -2.15 5.37 -13.08
CA ILE A 85 -1.04 4.74 -13.80
C ILE A 85 -1.40 4.57 -15.28
N ARG A 86 -2.65 4.20 -15.58
CA ARG A 86 -3.14 4.02 -16.96
C ARG A 86 -3.47 5.35 -17.65
N MET A 87 -3.85 6.38 -16.89
CA MET A 87 -4.13 7.74 -17.36
C MET A 87 -2.98 8.70 -17.01
N ARG A 88 -1.75 8.34 -17.38
CA ARG A 88 -0.81 9.35 -17.83
C ARG A 88 -1.02 9.52 -19.35
N PRO A 89 -2.02 10.28 -19.83
CA PRO A 89 -1.87 10.84 -21.16
C PRO A 89 -0.63 11.73 -21.09
N MET A 90 0.37 11.36 -21.88
CA MET A 90 1.49 12.19 -22.29
C MET A 90 1.01 13.64 -22.35
N ASN A 91 1.57 14.49 -21.49
CA ASN A 91 1.23 15.91 -21.38
C ASN A 91 1.27 16.50 -22.80
N ARG A 92 0.11 16.62 -23.48
CA ARG A 92 0.03 17.27 -24.78
C ARG A 92 0.19 18.74 -24.48
N VAL A 93 1.44 19.20 -24.54
CA VAL A 93 1.77 20.62 -24.57
C VAL A 93 1.08 21.19 -25.81
N SER A 94 -0.09 21.79 -25.61
CA SER A 94 -0.74 22.58 -26.65
C SER A 94 0.02 23.90 -26.74
N VAL A 95 0.88 24.01 -27.75
CA VAL A 95 1.49 25.29 -28.12
C VAL A 95 0.38 26.16 -28.70
N VAL A 96 -0.05 27.17 -27.93
CA VAL A 96 -1.00 28.19 -28.42
C VAL A 96 -0.21 29.17 -29.27
N THR A 97 -0.20 28.96 -30.58
CA THR A 97 0.37 29.92 -31.52
C THR A 97 -0.64 31.05 -31.73
N TYR A 98 -0.35 32.24 -31.20
CA TYR A 98 -1.17 33.43 -31.44
C TYR A 98 -0.89 33.96 -32.85
N ASN A 99 -1.75 33.67 -33.82
CA ASN A 99 -1.65 34.20 -35.18
C ASN A 99 -2.09 35.67 -35.17
N ARG A 100 -1.13 36.58 -35.35
CA ARG A 100 -1.32 38.04 -35.31
C ARG A 100 -2.30 38.58 -36.36
N ASN A 101 -2.61 37.80 -37.41
CA ASN A 101 -3.42 38.25 -38.55
C ASN A 101 -4.80 37.57 -38.65
N ALA A 102 -5.18 36.73 -37.68
CA ALA A 102 -6.47 36.07 -37.68
C ALA A 102 -7.26 36.45 -36.42
N THR A 103 -8.40 37.11 -36.60
CA THR A 103 -9.37 37.44 -35.53
C THR A 103 -10.02 36.22 -34.86
N ARG A 104 -9.55 35.00 -35.15
CA ARG A 104 -10.00 33.76 -34.51
C ARG A 104 -8.82 32.78 -34.31
N PRO A 105 -8.69 32.15 -33.13
CA PRO A 105 -7.67 31.15 -32.88
C PRO A 105 -7.92 29.88 -33.72
N VAL A 106 -6.89 29.39 -34.42
CA VAL A 106 -6.95 28.14 -35.18
C VAL A 106 -6.14 27.07 -34.44
N THR A 107 -6.83 26.01 -34.03
CA THR A 107 -6.22 24.85 -33.39
C THR A 107 -5.80 23.86 -34.46
N ILE A 108 -4.50 23.75 -34.74
CA ILE A 108 -3.97 22.74 -35.67
C ILE A 108 -3.42 21.56 -34.85
N ALA A 109 -4.08 20.42 -34.93
CA ALA A 109 -3.57 19.18 -34.36
C ALA A 109 -2.58 18.55 -35.34
N ILE A 110 -1.29 18.56 -34.97
CA ILE A 110 -0.24 17.88 -35.75
C ILE A 110 -0.29 16.39 -35.38
N ALA A 111 -0.71 15.55 -36.32
CA ALA A 111 -0.52 14.11 -36.26
C ALA A 111 0.88 13.77 -36.80
N ARG A 112 1.67 13.04 -36.03
CA ARG A 112 2.88 12.35 -36.50
C ARG A 112 2.53 10.89 -36.73
#